data_AF-A0A9P7SGT2-F1
#
_entry.id   AF-A0A9P7SGT2-F1
#
_cell.length_a   1.000
_cell.length_b   1.000
_cell.length_c   1.000
_cell.angle_alpha   90.00
_cell.angle_beta   90.00
_cell.angle_gamma   90.00
#
_symmetry.space_group_name_H-M   'P 1'
#
loop_
_entity.id
_entity.type
_entity.pdbx_description
1 polymer ?
#
loop_
_entity_poly.entity_id
_entity_poly.type
_entity_poly.pdbx_seq_one_letter_code
_entity_poly.pdbx_strand_id
1 'polypeptide(L)'
;MGSGSDSDIELEPWNSEAKLGAASTSLSWIRRSIYFLPLTIGLSGLQAVFALIFSNGSAYLASLGINGPVLSLVWSVGPICGLILQPCFGILSDRCQSPWGRRKPFIFFGALGSVASLLSLASAEVLGNGIARMLLPSRRPENEEKNALSAILAIIFIVTLNVSVQALQCGLRAIIVDTVRPYQQQTANAWAGVLVSLTNVLCYGLSFSNLRQGLGSENNKASDLSRNNSGDRPHAESQFSASQIGSLGLLIFSSISLAIGIAVPLFTAHGSAVSARNSRDDREHDIRRLWAASQVLFATAMLLTLLVSSVGQAFFLVGLSGISWAVTIWAPHAIIGTYASAGMSLMGAERRLAVAEDSFEMRSGIIVGLHNAAVSAPQIVSAVCCSFLFWVLDGLSGDIIGWAFRIAAISSFAAAWLIANSED
;
A
#
# COMPACT_ATOMS: atom_id res chain seq x y z
N MET A 1 -3.97 54.17 -63.70
CA MET A 1 -5.28 53.50 -63.62
C MET A 1 -5.00 52.18 -62.91
N GLY A 2 -5.25 51.99 -61.62
CA GLY A 2 -6.44 52.26 -60.79
C GLY A 2 -6.73 50.90 -60.13
N SER A 3 -6.37 50.67 -58.86
CA SER A 3 -7.04 51.05 -57.61
C SER A 3 -8.04 49.99 -57.10
N GLY A 4 -7.79 49.52 -55.87
CA GLY A 4 -8.74 48.85 -54.96
C GLY A 4 -8.65 47.33 -54.97
N SER A 5 -8.79 46.60 -53.87
CA SER A 5 -8.86 46.90 -52.43
C SER A 5 -9.01 45.53 -51.74
N ASP A 6 -8.63 45.46 -50.47
CA ASP A 6 -8.66 44.30 -49.57
C ASP A 6 -9.91 43.40 -49.65
N SER A 7 -9.69 42.10 -49.45
CA SER A 7 -10.61 41.26 -48.69
C SER A 7 -9.84 40.10 -48.06
N ASP A 8 -9.80 40.15 -46.74
CA ASP A 8 -9.28 39.17 -45.79
C ASP A 8 -9.74 37.74 -46.07
N ILE A 9 -8.80 36.79 -46.05
CA ILE A 9 -9.08 35.40 -45.67
C ILE A 9 -7.96 34.98 -44.70
N GLU A 10 -8.23 35.13 -43.40
CA GLU A 10 -7.53 34.41 -42.34
C GLU A 10 -7.60 32.90 -42.62
N LEU A 11 -6.46 32.29 -42.92
CA LEU A 11 -6.32 30.83 -42.91
C LEU A 11 -5.83 30.39 -41.51
N GLU A 12 -6.76 30.35 -40.55
CA GLU A 12 -6.61 29.49 -39.36
C GLU A 12 -7.20 28.11 -39.69
N PRO A 13 -6.35 27.11 -39.99
CA PRO A 13 -6.61 25.80 -39.43
C PRO A 13 -5.31 25.05 -39.10
N TRP A 14 -4.51 25.55 -38.15
CA TRP A 14 -3.38 24.78 -37.60
C TRP A 14 -3.60 24.27 -36.18
N ASN A 15 -4.80 24.45 -35.63
CA ASN A 15 -5.15 24.05 -34.27
C ASN A 15 -6.07 22.83 -34.17
N SER A 16 -6.75 22.44 -35.26
CA SER A 16 -7.73 21.32 -35.24
C SER A 16 -7.08 19.96 -35.53
N GLU A 17 -6.13 19.86 -36.47
CA GLU A 17 -5.43 18.61 -36.79
C GLU A 17 -4.49 18.17 -35.66
N ALA A 18 -3.84 19.11 -34.96
CA ALA A 18 -3.04 18.80 -33.76
C ALA A 18 -3.90 18.25 -32.61
N LYS A 19 -5.13 18.76 -32.44
CA LYS A 19 -6.10 18.27 -31.44
C LYS A 19 -6.68 16.91 -31.82
N LEU A 20 -6.94 16.66 -33.10
CA LEU A 20 -7.41 15.36 -33.62
C LEU A 20 -6.30 14.29 -33.55
N GLY A 21 -5.04 14.66 -33.86
CA GLY A 21 -3.86 13.83 -33.65
C GLY A 21 -3.66 13.46 -32.18
N ALA A 22 -3.73 14.45 -31.28
CA ALA A 22 -3.61 14.25 -29.83
C ALA A 22 -4.72 13.35 -29.25
N ALA A 23 -5.96 13.52 -29.71
CA ALA A 23 -7.10 12.69 -29.31
C ALA A 23 -7.01 11.25 -29.86
N SER A 24 -6.48 11.06 -31.08
CA SER A 24 -6.23 9.72 -31.63
C SER A 24 -5.10 8.98 -30.89
N THR A 25 -4.07 9.70 -30.42
CA THR A 25 -3.01 9.14 -29.58
C THR A 25 -3.50 8.78 -28.17
N SER A 26 -4.38 9.58 -27.55
CA SER A 26 -4.88 9.31 -26.20
C SER A 26 -5.79 8.08 -26.14
N LEU A 27 -6.70 7.90 -27.10
CA LEU A 27 -7.60 6.75 -27.17
C LEU A 27 -6.83 5.45 -27.47
N SER A 28 -5.84 5.51 -28.35
CA SER A 28 -4.96 4.37 -28.65
C SER A 28 -4.09 3.99 -27.44
N TRP A 29 -3.66 4.97 -26.64
CA TRP A 29 -2.89 4.75 -25.42
C TRP A 29 -3.74 4.12 -24.30
N ILE A 30 -4.99 4.56 -24.11
CA ILE A 30 -5.93 3.94 -23.17
C ILE A 30 -6.16 2.47 -23.55
N ARG A 31 -6.39 2.18 -24.84
CA ARG A 31 -6.56 0.81 -25.34
C ARG A 31 -5.32 -0.06 -25.12
N ARG A 32 -4.11 0.50 -25.27
CA ARG A 32 -2.84 -0.19 -24.96
C ARG A 32 -2.60 -0.37 -23.47
N SER A 33 -3.12 0.54 -22.65
CA SER A 33 -2.98 0.54 -21.19
C SER A 33 -3.87 -0.49 -20.49
N ILE A 34 -5.05 -0.78 -21.05
CA ILE A 34 -5.94 -1.86 -20.58
C ILE A 34 -5.23 -3.22 -20.54
N TYR A 35 -4.22 -3.42 -21.39
CA TYR A 35 -3.41 -4.65 -21.41
C TYR A 35 -2.66 -4.91 -20.09
N PHE A 36 -2.39 -3.88 -19.29
CA PHE A 36 -1.73 -4.06 -17.99
C PHE A 36 -2.70 -4.52 -16.89
N LEU A 37 -4.01 -4.35 -17.06
CA LEU A 37 -5.00 -4.67 -16.01
C LEU A 37 -4.96 -6.14 -15.56
N PRO A 38 -4.89 -7.16 -16.45
CA PRO A 38 -4.79 -8.56 -16.02
C PRO A 38 -3.49 -8.87 -15.26
N LEU A 39 -2.43 -8.10 -15.50
CA LEU A 39 -1.14 -8.28 -14.83
C LEU A 39 -1.15 -7.65 -13.43
N THR A 40 -1.91 -6.57 -13.25
CA THR A 40 -1.96 -5.79 -12.00
C THR A 40 -3.15 -6.17 -11.11
N ILE A 41 -4.14 -6.92 -11.61
CA ILE A 41 -5.33 -7.32 -10.82
C ILE A 41 -4.97 -8.14 -9.58
N GLY A 42 -3.91 -8.95 -9.64
CA GLY A 42 -3.43 -9.70 -8.47
C GLY A 42 -2.95 -8.78 -7.35
N LEU A 43 -2.35 -7.63 -7.67
CA LEU A 43 -1.96 -6.62 -6.68
C LEU A 43 -3.16 -5.95 -6.05
N SER A 44 -4.25 -5.76 -6.80
CA SER A 44 -5.53 -5.33 -6.24
C SER A 44 -6.08 -6.35 -5.24
N GLY A 45 -6.09 -7.64 -5.57
CA GLY A 45 -6.51 -8.69 -4.64
C GLY A 45 -5.68 -8.72 -3.36
N LEU A 46 -4.36 -8.63 -3.49
CA LEU A 46 -3.44 -8.48 -2.35
C LEU A 46 -3.74 -7.22 -1.52
N GLN A 47 -4.03 -6.09 -2.17
CA GLN A 47 -4.34 -4.86 -1.48
C GLN A 47 -5.64 -4.96 -0.67
N ALA A 48 -6.65 -5.69 -1.17
CA ALA A 48 -7.88 -5.91 -0.42
C ALA A 48 -7.61 -6.60 0.93
N VAL A 49 -6.66 -7.54 0.96
CA VAL A 49 -6.19 -8.20 2.20
C VAL A 49 -5.63 -7.16 3.18
N PHE A 50 -4.70 -6.31 2.72
CA PHE A 50 -4.13 -5.26 3.57
C PHE A 50 -5.18 -4.24 4.03
N ALA A 51 -6.06 -3.81 3.14
CA ALA A 51 -7.11 -2.84 3.47
C ALA A 51 -8.02 -3.37 4.58
N LEU A 52 -8.46 -4.63 4.49
CA LEU A 52 -9.30 -5.26 5.52
C LEU A 52 -8.57 -5.36 6.86
N ILE A 53 -7.30 -5.75 6.85
CA ILE A 53 -6.48 -5.86 8.05
C ILE A 53 -6.31 -4.47 8.69
N PHE A 54 -5.93 -3.44 7.93
CA PHE A 54 -5.72 -2.10 8.47
C PHE A 54 -6.99 -1.42 8.98
N SER A 55 -8.14 -1.68 8.38
CA SER A 55 -9.39 -1.04 8.81
C SER A 55 -10.06 -1.72 10.00
N ASN A 56 -9.93 -3.05 10.13
CA ASN A 56 -10.67 -3.82 11.14
C ASN A 56 -9.78 -4.66 12.08
N GLY A 57 -8.52 -4.91 11.74
CA GLY A 57 -7.66 -5.86 12.45
C GLY A 57 -7.46 -5.52 13.92
N SER A 58 -7.24 -4.24 14.25
CA SER A 58 -7.07 -3.81 15.65
C SER A 58 -8.33 -3.95 16.48
N ALA A 59 -9.48 -3.58 15.93
CA ALA A 59 -10.77 -3.72 16.61
C ALA A 59 -11.10 -5.20 16.86
N TYR A 60 -10.86 -6.05 15.86
CA TYR A 60 -11.07 -7.49 15.95
C TYR A 60 -10.15 -8.16 16.98
N LEU A 61 -8.85 -7.84 17.01
CA LEU A 61 -7.94 -8.43 17.99
C LEU A 61 -8.25 -7.95 19.42
N ALA A 62 -8.62 -6.68 19.57
CA ALA A 62 -9.03 -6.15 20.86
C ALA A 62 -10.34 -6.79 21.36
N SER A 63 -11.30 -7.12 20.48
CA SER A 63 -12.51 -7.84 20.88
C SER A 63 -12.24 -9.27 21.37
N LEU A 64 -11.09 -9.87 20.99
CA LEU A 64 -10.62 -11.15 21.53
C LEU A 64 -9.93 -11.03 22.91
N GLY A 65 -9.85 -9.82 23.48
CA GLY A 65 -9.19 -9.57 24.76
C GLY A 65 -7.68 -9.33 24.66
N ILE A 66 -7.15 -9.12 23.45
CA ILE A 66 -5.72 -8.81 23.27
C ILE A 66 -5.47 -7.36 23.71
N ASN A 67 -4.56 -7.19 24.67
CA ASN A 67 -4.17 -5.88 25.19
C ASN A 67 -3.26 -5.10 24.20
N GLY A 68 -3.17 -3.79 24.40
CA GLY A 68 -2.44 -2.88 23.51
C GLY A 68 -0.98 -3.26 23.19
N PRO A 69 -0.16 -3.69 24.18
CA PRO A 69 1.22 -4.11 23.91
C PRO A 69 1.34 -5.31 22.98
N VAL A 70 0.53 -6.36 23.21
CA VAL A 70 0.52 -7.55 22.35
C VAL A 70 0.01 -7.21 20.95
N LEU A 71 -1.00 -6.34 20.85
CA LEU A 71 -1.49 -5.83 19.57
C LEU A 71 -0.36 -5.18 18.76
N SER A 72 0.48 -4.36 19.40
CA SER A 72 1.63 -3.71 18.75
C SER A 72 2.68 -4.71 18.25
N LEU A 73 2.91 -5.79 19.00
CA LEU A 73 3.79 -6.89 18.59
C LEU A 73 3.24 -7.64 17.38
N VAL A 74 1.92 -7.92 17.36
CA VAL A 74 1.26 -8.56 16.22
C VAL A 74 1.41 -7.72 14.95
N TRP A 75 1.28 -6.39 15.06
CA TRP A 75 1.48 -5.48 13.94
C TRP A 75 2.94 -5.38 13.47
N SER A 76 3.89 -5.69 14.34
CA SER A 76 5.32 -5.73 13.99
C SER A 76 5.68 -6.95 13.14
N VAL A 77 4.85 -7.98 13.11
CA VAL A 77 5.07 -9.20 12.30
C VAL A 77 5.18 -8.89 10.82
N GLY A 78 4.34 -8.00 10.29
CA GLY A 78 4.34 -7.63 8.87
C GLY A 78 5.70 -7.10 8.41
N PRO A 79 6.23 -6.03 9.03
CA PRO A 79 7.59 -5.55 8.75
C PRO A 79 8.68 -6.60 8.95
N ILE A 80 8.61 -7.44 9.98
CA ILE A 80 9.61 -8.50 10.21
C ILE A 80 9.61 -9.52 9.06
N CYS A 81 8.42 -9.98 8.64
CA CYS A 81 8.28 -10.84 7.47
C CYS A 81 8.77 -10.14 6.19
N GLY A 82 8.50 -8.85 6.04
CA GLY A 82 8.97 -8.05 4.91
C GLY A 82 10.48 -7.88 4.82
N LEU A 83 11.15 -7.77 5.97
CA LEU A 83 12.60 -7.68 6.07
C LEU A 83 13.29 -9.01 5.69
N ILE A 84 12.76 -10.12 6.19
CA ILE A 84 13.44 -11.42 6.10
C ILE A 84 12.91 -12.26 4.94
N LEU A 85 11.60 -12.49 4.90
CA LEU A 85 10.99 -13.49 4.02
C LEU A 85 10.88 -13.02 2.58
N GLN A 86 10.71 -11.71 2.35
CA GLN A 86 10.56 -11.22 0.98
C GLN A 86 11.83 -11.37 0.14
N PRO A 87 13.04 -11.05 0.64
CA PRO A 87 14.30 -11.41 -0.03
C PRO A 87 14.44 -12.92 -0.27
N CYS A 88 14.09 -13.75 0.72
CA CYS A 88 14.13 -15.21 0.59
C CYS A 88 13.22 -15.71 -0.54
N PHE A 89 11.96 -15.27 -0.59
CA PHE A 89 11.03 -15.63 -1.67
C PHE A 89 11.46 -15.04 -3.02
N GLY A 90 12.11 -13.88 -3.03
CA GLY A 90 12.75 -13.32 -4.23
C GLY A 90 13.76 -14.28 -4.84
N ILE A 91 14.75 -14.70 -4.05
CA ILE A 91 15.79 -15.65 -4.46
C ILE A 91 15.20 -17.02 -4.82
N LEU A 92 14.29 -17.52 -4.00
CA LEU A 92 13.70 -18.84 -4.20
C LEU A 92 12.84 -18.88 -5.47
N SER A 93 12.11 -17.81 -5.76
CA SER A 93 11.37 -17.69 -7.02
C SER A 93 12.27 -17.44 -8.23
N ASP A 94 13.42 -16.77 -8.07
CA ASP A 94 14.40 -16.58 -9.14
C ASP A 94 15.04 -17.89 -9.61
N ARG A 95 15.19 -18.86 -8.68
CA ARG A 95 15.79 -20.19 -8.91
C ARG A 95 14.76 -21.28 -9.25
N CYS A 96 13.46 -20.96 -9.23
CA CYS A 96 12.41 -21.95 -9.42
C CYS A 96 12.31 -22.40 -10.89
N GLN A 97 12.34 -23.72 -11.11
CA GLN A 97 12.25 -24.37 -12.43
C GLN A 97 10.91 -25.08 -12.65
N SER A 98 9.85 -24.67 -11.95
CA SER A 98 8.53 -25.27 -12.08
C SER A 98 7.98 -25.20 -13.52
N PRO A 99 7.20 -26.20 -13.99
CA PRO A 99 6.55 -26.16 -15.30
C PRO A 99 5.54 -25.01 -15.44
N TRP A 100 5.06 -24.41 -14.34
CA TRP A 100 4.20 -23.22 -14.37
C TRP A 100 4.99 -21.93 -14.62
N GLY A 101 6.31 -22.02 -14.73
CA GLY A 101 7.24 -20.91 -14.76
C GLY A 101 7.72 -20.53 -13.36
N ARG A 102 8.77 -19.69 -13.31
CA ARG A 102 9.49 -19.37 -12.07
C ARG A 102 8.69 -18.59 -11.02
N ARG A 103 7.71 -17.76 -11.43
CA ARG A 103 6.93 -16.87 -10.53
C ARG A 103 5.60 -17.45 -10.08
N LYS A 104 4.89 -18.14 -10.98
CA LYS A 104 3.49 -18.52 -10.78
C LYS A 104 3.25 -19.42 -9.56
N PRO A 105 4.12 -20.39 -9.21
CA PRO A 105 3.95 -21.18 -8.01
C PRO A 105 3.89 -20.34 -6.73
N PHE A 106 4.77 -19.35 -6.59
CA PHE A 106 4.81 -18.47 -5.41
C PHE A 106 3.57 -17.58 -5.32
N ILE A 107 3.11 -17.07 -6.47
CA ILE A 107 1.85 -16.32 -6.54
C ILE A 107 0.67 -17.21 -6.13
N PHE A 108 0.60 -18.43 -6.66
CA PHE A 108 -0.50 -19.35 -6.40
C PHE A 108 -0.54 -19.79 -4.93
N PHE A 109 0.57 -20.31 -4.40
CA PHE A 109 0.63 -20.77 -3.01
C PHE A 109 0.54 -19.63 -2.01
N GLY A 110 1.11 -18.45 -2.31
CA GLY A 110 0.93 -17.25 -1.50
C GLY A 110 -0.52 -16.77 -1.46
N ALA A 111 -1.21 -16.77 -2.61
CA ALA A 111 -2.64 -16.45 -2.67
C ALA A 111 -3.49 -17.48 -1.90
N LEU A 112 -3.23 -18.77 -2.09
CA LEU A 112 -3.93 -19.85 -1.39
C LEU A 112 -3.74 -19.75 0.13
N GLY A 113 -2.51 -19.54 0.59
CA GLY A 113 -2.20 -19.35 2.00
C GLY A 113 -2.87 -18.09 2.58
N SER A 114 -2.94 -17.01 1.81
CA SER A 114 -3.63 -15.78 2.22
C SER A 114 -5.13 -15.99 2.38
N VAL A 115 -5.77 -16.66 1.42
CA VAL A 115 -7.21 -17.00 1.49
C VAL A 115 -7.50 -17.93 2.66
N ALA A 116 -6.70 -19.00 2.82
CA ALA A 116 -6.86 -19.93 3.94
C ALA A 116 -6.72 -19.21 5.28
N SER A 117 -5.70 -18.37 5.43
CA SER A 117 -5.47 -17.62 6.68
C SER A 117 -6.59 -16.64 7.00
N LEU A 118 -7.16 -15.95 6.00
CA LEU A 118 -8.29 -15.05 6.20
C LEU A 118 -9.57 -15.79 6.60
N LEU A 119 -9.87 -16.92 5.96
CA LEU A 119 -11.03 -17.75 6.32
C LEU A 119 -10.88 -18.36 7.72
N SER A 120 -9.67 -18.79 8.07
CA SER A 120 -9.35 -19.26 9.40
C SER A 120 -9.44 -18.15 10.45
N LEU A 121 -9.00 -16.93 10.12
CA LEU A 121 -9.13 -15.76 10.99
C LEU A 121 -10.60 -15.39 11.24
N ALA A 122 -11.43 -15.37 10.20
CA ALA A 122 -12.87 -15.15 10.32
C ALA A 122 -13.57 -16.22 11.17
N SER A 123 -12.98 -17.42 11.26
CA SER A 123 -13.51 -18.54 12.03
C SER A 123 -12.79 -18.74 13.37
N ALA A 124 -11.88 -17.86 13.77
CA ALA A 124 -10.96 -18.10 14.89
C ALA A 124 -11.71 -18.27 16.23
N GLU A 125 -12.80 -17.52 16.45
CA GLU A 125 -13.65 -17.67 17.64
C GLU A 125 -14.36 -19.03 17.67
N VAL A 126 -14.90 -19.47 16.53
CA VAL A 126 -15.59 -20.76 16.43
C VAL A 126 -14.61 -21.91 16.66
N LEU A 127 -13.42 -21.82 16.06
CA LEU A 127 -12.35 -22.80 16.21
C LEU A 127 -11.81 -22.82 17.65
N GLY A 128 -11.54 -21.65 18.24
CA GLY A 128 -11.07 -21.53 19.62
C GLY A 128 -12.08 -22.09 20.61
N ASN A 129 -13.35 -21.78 20.44
CA ASN A 129 -14.45 -22.35 21.23
C ASN A 129 -14.55 -23.87 21.10
N GLY A 130 -14.41 -24.41 19.88
CA GLY A 130 -14.43 -25.85 19.61
C GLY A 130 -13.26 -26.57 20.28
N ILE A 131 -12.06 -26.02 20.15
CA ILE A 131 -10.83 -26.57 20.74
C ILE A 131 -10.89 -26.49 22.28
N ALA A 132 -11.37 -25.39 22.85
CA ALA A 132 -11.53 -25.23 24.29
C ALA A 132 -12.41 -26.34 24.88
N ARG A 133 -13.55 -26.64 24.22
CA ARG A 133 -14.47 -27.71 24.62
C ARG A 133 -13.85 -29.10 24.49
N MET A 134 -12.97 -29.30 23.51
CA MET A 134 -12.30 -30.58 23.28
C MET A 134 -11.15 -30.81 24.28
N LEU A 135 -10.38 -29.78 24.62
CA LEU A 135 -9.25 -29.88 25.55
C LEU A 135 -9.68 -29.96 27.02
N LEU A 136 -10.84 -29.38 27.37
CA LEU A 136 -11.40 -29.42 28.72
C LEU A 136 -12.78 -30.11 28.73
N PRO A 137 -12.87 -31.44 28.50
CA PRO A 137 -14.17 -32.14 28.47
C PRO A 137 -14.87 -32.15 29.83
N SER A 138 -14.09 -32.19 30.92
CA SER A 138 -14.58 -32.41 32.28
C SER A 138 -15.01 -31.13 33.01
N ARG A 139 -14.76 -29.95 32.44
CA ARG A 139 -15.11 -28.65 33.03
C ARG A 139 -15.70 -27.78 31.94
N ARG A 140 -16.85 -27.11 32.19
CA ARG A 140 -17.37 -26.13 31.21
C ARG A 140 -16.35 -25.00 31.12
N PRO A 141 -15.68 -24.79 29.97
CA PRO A 141 -14.66 -23.76 29.88
C PRO A 141 -15.31 -22.40 30.09
N GLU A 142 -14.66 -21.57 30.89
CA GLU A 142 -15.10 -20.21 31.18
C GLU A 142 -14.95 -19.33 29.91
N ASN A 143 -15.61 -18.17 29.88
CA ASN A 143 -15.55 -17.29 28.71
C ASN A 143 -14.12 -16.75 28.49
N GLU A 144 -13.33 -16.58 29.55
CA GLU A 144 -11.94 -16.15 29.46
C GLU A 144 -11.05 -17.18 28.74
N GLU A 145 -11.16 -18.46 29.09
CA GLU A 145 -10.35 -19.53 28.47
C GLU A 145 -10.64 -19.69 26.97
N LYS A 146 -11.91 -19.59 26.61
CA LYS A 146 -12.38 -19.59 25.21
C LYS A 146 -11.83 -18.41 24.41
N ASN A 147 -11.88 -17.22 25.00
CA ASN A 147 -11.38 -16.00 24.39
C ASN A 147 -9.85 -16.05 24.24
N ALA A 148 -9.13 -16.56 25.24
CA ALA A 148 -7.68 -16.73 25.19
C ALA A 148 -7.25 -17.68 24.05
N LEU A 149 -7.91 -18.83 23.89
CA LEU A 149 -7.62 -19.75 22.79
C LEU A 149 -7.94 -19.16 21.41
N SER A 150 -9.06 -18.42 21.31
CA SER A 150 -9.43 -17.72 20.08
C SER A 150 -8.41 -16.63 19.72
N ALA A 151 -7.91 -15.88 20.72
CA ALA A 151 -6.86 -14.89 20.55
C ALA A 151 -5.54 -15.51 20.06
N ILE A 152 -5.11 -16.62 20.66
CA ILE A 152 -3.88 -17.33 20.25
C ILE A 152 -3.99 -17.80 18.79
N LEU A 153 -5.12 -18.40 18.41
CA LEU A 153 -5.36 -18.84 17.04
C LEU A 153 -5.38 -17.66 16.06
N ALA A 154 -6.04 -16.56 16.41
CA ALA A 154 -6.05 -15.35 15.60
C ALA A 154 -4.63 -14.81 15.35
N ILE A 155 -3.76 -14.80 16.37
CA ILE A 155 -2.36 -14.41 16.23
C ILE A 155 -1.63 -15.34 15.26
N ILE A 156 -1.79 -16.66 15.40
CA ILE A 156 -1.16 -17.66 14.50
C ILE A 156 -1.61 -17.46 13.05
N PHE A 157 -2.90 -17.22 12.83
CA PHE A 157 -3.44 -16.98 11.49
C PHE A 157 -2.95 -15.66 10.90
N ILE A 158 -2.82 -14.59 11.70
CA ILE A 158 -2.23 -13.33 11.23
C ILE A 158 -0.76 -13.50 10.87
N VAL A 159 0.02 -14.26 11.65
CA VAL A 159 1.42 -14.55 11.32
C VAL A 159 1.50 -15.31 10.00
N THR A 160 0.68 -16.36 9.84
CA THR A 160 0.63 -17.18 8.62
C THR A 160 0.19 -16.38 7.40
N LEU A 161 -0.76 -15.44 7.59
CA LEU A 161 -1.20 -14.50 6.59
C LEU A 161 -0.06 -13.60 6.11
N ASN A 162 0.69 -13.00 7.05
CA ASN A 162 1.83 -12.14 6.73
C ASN A 162 2.92 -12.90 5.95
N VAL A 163 3.23 -14.14 6.34
CA VAL A 163 4.17 -15.00 5.58
C VAL A 163 3.70 -15.23 4.15
N SER A 164 2.42 -15.59 3.97
CA SER A 164 1.82 -15.90 2.67
C SER A 164 1.79 -14.68 1.74
N VAL A 165 1.47 -13.52 2.32
CA VAL A 165 1.43 -12.23 1.64
C VAL A 165 2.80 -11.83 1.09
N GLN A 166 3.90 -12.12 1.79
CA GLN A 166 5.24 -11.80 1.26
C GLN A 166 5.56 -12.56 -0.03
N ALA A 167 5.23 -13.85 -0.09
CA ALA A 167 5.44 -14.66 -1.30
C ALA A 167 4.57 -14.13 -2.47
N LEU A 168 3.31 -13.83 -2.18
CA LEU A 168 2.36 -13.29 -3.15
C LEU A 168 2.82 -11.93 -3.69
N GLN A 169 3.15 -10.99 -2.81
CA GLN A 169 3.60 -9.64 -3.15
C GLN A 169 4.87 -9.66 -3.98
N CYS A 170 5.86 -10.46 -3.56
CA CYS A 170 7.12 -10.61 -4.30
C CYS A 170 6.86 -11.12 -5.73
N GLY A 171 6.07 -12.19 -5.87
CA GLY A 171 5.77 -12.79 -7.17
C GLY A 171 5.01 -11.84 -8.10
N LEU A 172 3.99 -11.15 -7.59
CA LEU A 172 3.18 -10.19 -8.35
C LEU A 172 3.96 -8.96 -8.81
N ARG A 173 4.91 -8.49 -8.01
CA ARG A 173 5.78 -7.37 -8.41
C ARG A 173 6.86 -7.82 -9.39
N ALA A 174 7.48 -8.97 -9.16
CA ALA A 174 8.53 -9.49 -10.04
C ALA A 174 7.99 -9.89 -11.43
N ILE A 175 6.76 -10.41 -11.52
CA ILE A 175 6.17 -10.78 -12.81
C ILE A 175 5.90 -9.55 -13.70
N ILE A 176 5.64 -8.37 -13.13
CA ILE A 176 5.53 -7.12 -13.90
C ILE A 176 6.86 -6.80 -14.60
N VAL A 177 7.96 -6.87 -13.84
CA VAL A 177 9.31 -6.61 -14.37
C VAL A 177 9.72 -7.68 -15.40
N ASP A 178 9.34 -8.94 -15.19
CA ASP A 178 9.69 -10.06 -16.08
C ASP A 178 8.93 -10.07 -17.41
N THR A 179 7.69 -9.57 -17.43
CA THR A 179 6.80 -9.69 -18.60
C THR A 179 6.70 -8.41 -19.42
N VAL A 180 6.81 -7.25 -18.77
CA VAL A 180 6.62 -5.95 -19.41
C VAL A 180 7.95 -5.43 -19.95
N ARG A 181 7.95 -4.94 -21.19
CA ARG A 181 9.13 -4.34 -21.81
C ARG A 181 9.61 -3.13 -20.98
N PRO A 182 10.93 -2.88 -20.87
CA PRO A 182 11.51 -1.80 -20.06
C PRO A 182 10.80 -0.45 -20.14
N TYR A 183 10.54 0.03 -21.36
CA TYR A 183 9.90 1.34 -21.59
C TYR A 183 8.42 1.40 -21.16
N GLN A 184 7.77 0.25 -20.98
CA GLN A 184 6.37 0.14 -20.55
C GLN A 184 6.22 -0.14 -19.05
N GLN A 185 7.29 -0.55 -18.36
CA GLN A 185 7.25 -0.93 -16.94
C GLN A 185 6.80 0.23 -16.05
N GLN A 186 7.16 1.47 -16.39
CA GLN A 186 6.71 2.67 -15.66
C GLN A 186 5.18 2.81 -15.72
N THR A 187 4.59 2.63 -16.91
CA THR A 187 3.14 2.69 -17.11
C THR A 187 2.43 1.51 -16.46
N ALA A 188 2.98 0.30 -16.53
CA ALA A 188 2.42 -0.86 -15.84
C ALA A 188 2.39 -0.67 -14.32
N ASN A 189 3.47 -0.15 -13.72
CA ASN A 189 3.50 0.19 -12.30
C ASN A 189 2.55 1.35 -11.95
N ALA A 190 2.34 2.31 -12.85
CA ALA A 190 1.38 3.40 -12.62
C ALA A 190 -0.06 2.84 -12.53
N TRP A 191 -0.44 1.95 -13.45
CA TRP A 191 -1.73 1.25 -13.39
C TRP A 191 -1.88 0.36 -12.16
N ALA A 192 -0.79 -0.28 -11.71
CA ALA A 192 -0.80 -1.00 -10.45
C ALA A 192 -1.14 -0.08 -9.27
N GLY A 193 -0.55 1.12 -9.21
CA GLY A 193 -0.85 2.12 -8.18
C GLY A 193 -2.31 2.61 -8.22
N VAL A 194 -2.87 2.81 -9.41
CA VAL A 194 -4.29 3.15 -9.59
C VAL A 194 -5.20 2.05 -9.06
N LEU A 195 -4.96 0.80 -9.44
CA LEU A 195 -5.78 -0.33 -8.97
C LEU A 195 -5.68 -0.53 -7.46
N VAL A 196 -4.49 -0.39 -6.87
CA VAL A 196 -4.33 -0.42 -5.41
C VAL A 196 -5.16 0.67 -4.74
N SER A 197 -5.10 1.90 -5.25
CA SER A 197 -5.86 3.02 -4.69
C SER A 197 -7.36 2.81 -4.84
N LEU A 198 -7.82 2.29 -5.98
CA LEU A 198 -9.21 1.95 -6.24
C LEU A 198 -9.71 0.90 -5.24
N THR A 199 -8.95 -0.17 -5.03
CA THR A 199 -9.30 -1.21 -4.07
C THR A 199 -9.37 -0.68 -2.65
N ASN A 200 -8.45 0.21 -2.25
CA ASN A 200 -8.52 0.86 -0.95
C ASN A 200 -9.81 1.68 -0.77
N VAL A 201 -10.23 2.44 -1.78
CA VAL A 201 -11.50 3.18 -1.72
C VAL A 201 -12.67 2.24 -1.53
N LEU A 202 -12.74 1.14 -2.30
CA LEU A 202 -13.82 0.17 -2.21
C LEU A 202 -13.84 -0.53 -0.84
N CYS A 203 -12.69 -1.05 -0.38
CA CYS A 203 -12.60 -1.78 0.88
C CYS A 203 -12.84 -0.86 2.09
N TYR A 204 -12.25 0.32 2.14
CA TYR A 204 -12.49 1.26 3.25
C TYR A 204 -13.92 1.81 3.23
N GLY A 205 -14.51 2.01 2.06
CA GLY A 205 -15.92 2.38 1.91
C GLY A 205 -16.86 1.31 2.49
N LEU A 206 -16.64 0.04 2.13
CA LEU A 206 -17.39 -1.10 2.67
C LEU A 206 -17.18 -1.27 4.19
N SER A 207 -15.94 -1.07 4.66
CA SER A 207 -15.63 -1.12 6.10
C SER A 207 -16.36 -0.02 6.87
N PHE A 208 -16.35 1.21 6.36
CA PHE A 208 -17.05 2.33 6.97
C PHE A 208 -18.57 2.11 7.00
N SER A 209 -19.16 1.59 5.91
CA SER A 209 -20.59 1.29 5.88
C SER A 209 -20.97 0.19 6.87
N ASN A 210 -20.17 -0.88 6.98
CA ASN A 210 -20.43 -1.98 7.90
C ASN A 210 -20.34 -1.53 9.36
N LEU A 211 -19.30 -0.76 9.72
CA LEU A 211 -19.15 -0.21 11.06
C LEU A 211 -20.31 0.73 11.42
N ARG A 212 -20.75 1.56 10.48
CA ARG A 212 -21.91 2.45 10.68
C ARG A 212 -23.21 1.69 10.89
N GLN A 213 -23.44 0.60 10.14
CA GLN A 213 -24.63 -0.24 10.30
C GLN A 213 -24.61 -0.99 11.64
N GLY A 214 -23.44 -1.50 12.06
CA GLY A 214 -23.26 -2.16 13.35
C GLY A 214 -23.65 -1.26 14.52
N LEU A 215 -23.10 -0.03 14.54
CA LEU A 215 -23.45 0.99 15.54
C LEU A 215 -24.94 1.34 15.55
N GLY A 216 -25.56 1.47 14.37
CA GLY A 216 -27.01 1.70 14.27
C GLY A 216 -27.84 0.58 14.88
N SER A 217 -27.43 -0.68 14.69
CA SER A 217 -28.11 -1.83 15.29
C SER A 217 -27.89 -1.93 16.79
N GLU A 218 -26.70 -1.60 17.30
CA GLU A 218 -26.43 -1.58 18.74
C GLU A 218 -27.22 -0.47 19.43
N ASN A 219 -27.27 0.73 18.85
CA ASN A 219 -28.06 1.84 19.40
C ASN A 219 -29.56 1.51 19.49
N ASN A 220 -30.11 0.83 18.48
CA ASN A 220 -31.51 0.40 18.50
C ASN A 220 -31.78 -0.68 19.57
N LYS A 221 -30.87 -1.65 19.74
CA LYS A 221 -30.97 -2.64 20.84
C LYS A 221 -30.77 -1.98 22.20
N ALA A 222 -29.87 -0.99 22.29
CA ALA A 222 -29.58 -0.27 23.52
C ALA A 222 -30.76 0.61 23.94
N SER A 223 -31.51 1.22 23.01
CA SER A 223 -32.76 1.92 23.31
C SER A 223 -33.83 0.98 23.88
N ASP A 224 -33.85 -0.27 23.43
CA ASP A 224 -34.74 -1.31 23.98
C ASP A 224 -34.28 -1.80 25.36
N LEU A 225 -32.96 -1.92 25.61
CA LEU A 225 -32.36 -2.38 26.87
C LEU A 225 -32.11 -1.29 27.92
N SER A 226 -32.08 0.00 27.57
CA SER A 226 -32.08 1.14 28.53
C SER A 226 -33.35 1.21 29.38
N ARG A 227 -34.29 0.29 29.14
CA ARG A 227 -35.42 0.03 30.01
C ARG A 227 -35.07 -0.78 31.28
N ASN A 228 -33.88 -1.39 31.41
CA ASN A 228 -33.65 -2.33 32.53
C ASN A 228 -32.25 -2.46 33.21
N ASN A 229 -31.13 -1.88 32.77
CA ASN A 229 -29.92 -1.79 33.62
C ASN A 229 -28.77 -0.98 33.00
N SER A 230 -28.05 -0.19 33.82
CA SER A 230 -27.08 0.84 33.41
C SER A 230 -25.70 0.65 34.05
N GLY A 231 -25.07 -0.51 33.87
CA GLY A 231 -23.77 -0.85 34.50
C GLY A 231 -22.52 -0.67 33.63
N ASP A 232 -22.43 -1.35 32.48
CA ASP A 232 -21.11 -1.60 31.82
C ASP A 232 -20.94 -1.02 30.39
N ARG A 233 -21.63 0.08 30.06
CA ARG A 233 -21.75 0.58 28.66
C ARG A 233 -20.57 1.37 28.04
N PRO A 234 -19.62 2.01 28.75
CA PRO A 234 -18.80 3.08 28.11
C PRO A 234 -17.63 2.61 27.22
N HIS A 235 -17.12 1.38 27.39
CA HIS A 235 -15.87 0.96 26.70
C HIS A 235 -16.08 0.44 25.27
N ALA A 236 -17.14 -0.33 25.01
CA ALA A 236 -17.37 -0.90 23.67
C ALA A 236 -17.82 0.19 22.67
N GLU A 237 -18.76 1.04 23.07
CA GLU A 237 -19.32 2.12 22.22
C GLU A 237 -18.25 3.16 21.81
N SER A 238 -17.33 3.48 22.73
CA SER A 238 -16.21 4.38 22.45
C SER A 238 -15.20 3.76 21.47
N GLN A 239 -14.95 2.45 21.56
CA GLN A 239 -14.05 1.74 20.66
C GLN A 239 -14.60 1.59 19.23
N PHE A 240 -15.90 1.30 19.09
CA PHE A 240 -16.56 1.26 17.78
C PHE A 240 -16.61 2.65 17.12
N SER A 241 -16.90 3.69 17.91
CA SER A 241 -16.89 5.08 17.43
C SER A 241 -15.49 5.52 16.96
N ALA A 242 -14.44 5.17 17.69
CA ALA A 242 -13.05 5.43 17.28
C ALA A 242 -12.68 4.69 15.98
N SER A 243 -13.09 3.42 15.87
CA SER A 243 -12.86 2.60 14.66
C SER A 243 -13.59 3.16 13.43
N GLN A 244 -14.79 3.71 13.62
CA GLN A 244 -15.54 4.37 12.56
C GLN A 244 -14.82 5.63 12.05
N ILE A 245 -14.35 6.50 12.96
CA ILE A 245 -13.58 7.71 12.61
C ILE A 245 -12.29 7.32 11.87
N GLY A 246 -11.59 6.28 12.34
CA GLY A 246 -10.40 5.74 11.68
C GLY A 246 -10.67 5.26 10.25
N SER A 247 -11.74 4.48 10.04
CA SER A 247 -12.05 3.98 8.69
C SER A 247 -12.51 5.08 7.72
N LEU A 248 -13.19 6.12 8.23
CA LEU A 248 -13.49 7.32 7.45
C LEU A 248 -12.21 8.06 7.03
N GLY A 249 -11.23 8.19 7.93
CA GLY A 249 -9.93 8.78 7.60
C GLY A 249 -9.22 8.00 6.50
N LEU A 250 -9.19 6.68 6.58
CA LEU A 250 -8.62 5.80 5.55
C LEU A 250 -9.34 5.93 4.20
N LEU A 251 -10.67 6.11 4.21
CA LEU A 251 -11.46 6.34 3.00
C LEU A 251 -11.14 7.69 2.34
N ILE A 252 -10.98 8.76 3.13
CA ILE A 252 -10.59 10.08 2.61
C ILE A 252 -9.18 10.01 2.01
N PHE A 253 -8.24 9.41 2.73
CA PHE A 253 -6.87 9.17 2.27
C PHE A 253 -6.84 8.41 0.94
N SER A 254 -7.56 7.29 0.83
CA SER A 254 -7.56 6.47 -0.38
C SER A 254 -8.26 7.15 -1.55
N SER A 255 -9.30 7.95 -1.28
CA SER A 255 -10.03 8.70 -2.32
C SER A 255 -9.13 9.76 -2.96
N ILE A 256 -8.39 10.51 -2.14
CA ILE A 256 -7.43 11.50 -2.64
C ILE A 256 -6.27 10.81 -3.35
N SER A 257 -5.74 9.71 -2.80
CA SER A 257 -4.71 8.92 -3.46
C SER A 257 -5.16 8.41 -4.83
N LEU A 258 -6.41 7.97 -4.98
CA LEU A 258 -6.95 7.53 -6.27
C LEU A 258 -7.08 8.70 -7.26
N ALA A 259 -7.62 9.84 -6.80
CA ALA A 259 -7.80 11.02 -7.64
C ALA A 259 -6.47 11.50 -8.24
N ILE A 260 -5.41 11.57 -7.41
CA ILE A 260 -4.06 11.90 -7.88
C ILE A 260 -3.46 10.75 -8.70
N GLY A 261 -3.64 9.50 -8.27
CA GLY A 261 -3.10 8.31 -8.92
C GLY A 261 -3.55 8.13 -10.36
N ILE A 262 -4.79 8.52 -10.70
CA ILE A 262 -5.31 8.45 -12.09
C ILE A 262 -4.53 9.38 -13.04
N ALA A 263 -3.97 10.48 -12.53
CA ALA A 263 -3.15 11.39 -13.34
C ALA A 263 -1.74 10.84 -13.61
N VAL A 264 -1.25 9.91 -12.78
CA VAL A 264 0.13 9.36 -12.89
C VAL A 264 0.35 8.60 -14.20
N PRO A 265 -0.52 7.67 -14.64
CA PRO A 265 -0.41 7.06 -15.96
C PRO A 265 -0.43 8.06 -17.12
N LEU A 266 -1.18 9.16 -17.00
CA LEU A 266 -1.22 10.21 -18.03
C LEU A 266 0.10 10.97 -18.12
N PHE A 267 0.75 11.21 -16.97
CA PHE A 267 2.09 11.79 -16.89
C PHE A 267 3.12 10.88 -17.55
N THR A 268 3.09 9.56 -17.31
CA THR A 268 4.00 8.62 -17.97
C THR A 268 3.73 8.48 -19.47
N ALA A 269 2.46 8.63 -19.89
CA ALA A 269 2.04 8.60 -21.28
C ALA A 269 2.50 9.83 -22.09
N HIS A 270 2.21 11.03 -21.58
CA HIS A 270 2.61 12.29 -22.21
C HIS A 270 4.13 12.45 -22.20
N GLY A 271 4.76 12.04 -21.09
CA GLY A 271 6.19 11.87 -21.00
C GLY A 271 6.72 11.05 -22.16
N SER A 272 6.08 9.93 -22.52
CA SER A 272 6.48 9.05 -23.63
C SER A 272 6.33 9.68 -25.04
N ALA A 273 5.37 10.58 -25.25
CA ALA A 273 5.13 11.25 -26.54
C ALA A 273 6.06 12.46 -26.77
N VAL A 274 6.35 13.22 -25.73
CA VAL A 274 7.38 14.28 -25.74
C VAL A 274 8.80 13.66 -25.69
N SER A 275 8.93 12.46 -25.11
CA SER A 275 10.18 11.68 -24.88
C SER A 275 10.85 11.08 -26.10
N ALA A 276 10.31 11.17 -27.31
CA ALA A 276 11.15 10.82 -28.47
C ALA A 276 12.43 11.70 -28.53
N ARG A 277 12.47 12.80 -27.76
CA ARG A 277 13.52 13.81 -27.73
C ARG A 277 14.42 13.84 -26.47
N ASN A 278 13.97 13.34 -25.31
CA ASN A 278 14.74 13.42 -24.04
C ASN A 278 15.51 12.14 -23.73
N SER A 279 16.65 12.30 -23.06
CA SER A 279 17.48 11.17 -22.63
C SER A 279 16.84 10.41 -21.47
N ARG A 280 17.30 9.19 -21.24
CA ARG A 280 16.84 8.34 -20.13
C ARG A 280 17.05 8.99 -18.76
N ASP A 281 18.15 9.71 -18.60
CA ASP A 281 18.55 10.36 -17.34
C ASP A 281 17.59 11.50 -16.98
N ASP A 282 17.14 12.27 -17.97
CA ASP A 282 16.17 13.37 -17.77
C ASP A 282 14.85 12.88 -17.15
N ARG A 283 14.36 11.71 -17.59
CA ARG A 283 13.10 11.15 -17.10
C ARG A 283 13.21 10.63 -15.67
N GLU A 284 14.35 10.02 -15.36
CA GLU A 284 14.60 9.53 -14.02
C GLU A 284 14.67 10.69 -13.02
N HIS A 285 15.34 11.77 -13.41
CA HIS A 285 15.42 13.01 -12.64
C HIS A 285 14.04 13.59 -12.31
N ASP A 286 13.14 13.67 -13.31
CA ASP A 286 11.79 14.19 -13.11
C ASP A 286 10.98 13.36 -12.10
N ILE A 287 11.08 12.02 -12.17
CA ILE A 287 10.40 11.12 -11.24
C ILE A 287 10.96 11.28 -9.82
N ARG A 288 12.29 11.38 -9.68
CA ARG A 288 12.95 11.58 -8.38
C ARG A 288 12.54 12.91 -7.74
N ARG A 289 12.54 14.00 -8.51
CA ARG A 289 12.10 15.32 -8.02
C ARG A 289 10.65 15.32 -7.57
N LEU A 290 9.76 14.69 -8.36
CA LEU A 290 8.35 14.54 -7.99
C LEU A 290 8.19 13.72 -6.70
N TRP A 291 8.95 12.65 -6.56
CA TRP A 291 8.93 11.81 -5.36
C TRP A 291 9.48 12.56 -4.14
N ALA A 292 10.61 13.27 -4.26
CA ALA A 292 11.16 14.10 -3.18
C ALA A 292 10.17 15.19 -2.74
N ALA A 293 9.54 15.90 -3.69
CA ALA A 293 8.51 16.90 -3.40
C ALA A 293 7.31 16.29 -2.66
N SER A 294 6.90 15.08 -3.01
CA SER A 294 5.82 14.37 -2.32
C SER A 294 6.18 14.01 -0.87
N GLN A 295 7.45 13.71 -0.58
CA GLN A 295 7.93 13.48 0.79
C GLN A 295 7.96 14.79 1.59
N VAL A 296 8.41 15.90 0.99
CA VAL A 296 8.33 17.24 1.62
C VAL A 296 6.89 17.61 1.97
N LEU A 297 5.94 17.32 1.08
CA LEU A 297 4.52 17.53 1.35
C LEU A 297 4.04 16.70 2.54
N PHE A 298 4.44 15.43 2.63
CA PHE A 298 4.09 14.54 3.74
C PHE A 298 4.68 15.05 5.06
N ALA A 299 5.96 15.41 5.07
CA ALA A 299 6.65 15.95 6.23
C ALA A 299 6.00 17.24 6.73
N THR A 300 5.62 18.12 5.80
CA THR A 300 4.89 19.36 6.12
C THR A 300 3.52 19.05 6.72
N ALA A 301 2.76 18.11 6.17
CA ALA A 301 1.51 17.62 6.75
C ALA A 301 1.69 17.12 8.19
N MET A 302 2.74 16.34 8.44
CA MET A 302 3.04 15.81 9.78
C MET A 302 3.41 16.92 10.77
N LEU A 303 4.13 17.97 10.36
CA LEU A 303 4.40 19.13 11.20
C LEU A 303 3.14 19.95 11.49
N LEU A 304 2.25 20.12 10.51
CA LEU A 304 1.01 20.87 10.66
C LEU A 304 0.03 20.24 11.66
N THR A 305 0.28 19.01 12.15
CA THR A 305 -0.44 18.42 13.28
C THR A 305 -0.34 19.25 14.56
N LEU A 306 0.62 20.17 14.68
CA LEU A 306 0.71 21.18 15.74
C LEU A 306 -0.51 22.12 15.80
N LEU A 307 -1.16 22.33 14.65
CA LEU A 307 -2.24 23.30 14.48
C LEU A 307 -3.63 22.64 14.50
N VAL A 308 -3.69 21.33 14.70
CA VAL A 308 -4.93 20.56 14.66
C VAL A 308 -5.63 20.64 16.01
N SER A 309 -6.80 21.27 16.03
CA SER A 309 -7.71 21.32 17.18
C SER A 309 -9.07 20.67 16.90
N SER A 310 -9.31 20.24 15.66
CA SER A 310 -10.56 19.61 15.24
C SER A 310 -10.35 18.35 14.40
N VAL A 311 -11.33 17.43 14.46
CA VAL A 311 -11.35 16.22 13.64
C VAL A 311 -11.36 16.55 12.13
N GLY A 312 -12.03 17.63 11.72
CA GLY A 312 -12.03 18.09 10.33
C GLY A 312 -10.65 18.48 9.81
N GLN A 313 -9.85 19.18 10.63
CA GLN A 313 -8.46 19.50 10.29
C GLN A 313 -7.58 18.25 10.23
N ALA A 314 -7.80 17.27 11.12
CA ALA A 314 -7.10 15.99 11.04
C ALA A 314 -7.41 15.26 9.72
N PHE A 315 -8.68 15.21 9.30
CA PHE A 315 -9.07 14.63 8.01
C PHE A 315 -8.47 15.36 6.82
N PHE A 316 -8.33 16.69 6.88
CA PHE A 316 -7.63 17.43 5.83
C PHE A 316 -6.16 17.00 5.70
N LEU A 317 -5.43 16.88 6.81
CA LEU A 317 -4.03 16.43 6.79
C LEU A 317 -3.90 14.97 6.36
N VAL A 318 -4.81 14.09 6.79
CA VAL A 318 -4.90 12.70 6.31
C VAL A 318 -5.20 12.64 4.82
N GLY A 319 -6.02 13.56 4.31
CA GLY A 319 -6.24 13.68 2.87
C GLY A 319 -4.97 14.11 2.12
N LEU A 320 -4.24 15.09 2.68
CA LEU A 320 -3.01 15.61 2.08
C LEU A 320 -1.92 14.53 1.97
N SER A 321 -1.80 13.67 2.98
CA SER A 321 -0.87 12.53 2.92
C SER A 321 -1.23 11.49 1.85
N GLY A 322 -2.50 11.43 1.41
CA GLY A 322 -2.94 10.62 0.28
C GLY A 322 -2.28 11.02 -1.04
N ILE A 323 -1.96 12.30 -1.22
CA ILE A 323 -1.20 12.79 -2.38
C ILE A 323 0.22 12.19 -2.36
N SER A 324 0.90 12.25 -1.22
CA SER A 324 2.23 11.67 -1.07
C SER A 324 2.24 10.15 -1.28
N TRP A 325 1.19 9.47 -0.83
CA TRP A 325 1.03 8.03 -1.03
C TRP A 325 0.87 7.65 -2.50
N ALA A 326 0.08 8.41 -3.28
CA ALA A 326 -0.12 8.17 -4.71
C ALA A 326 1.19 8.21 -5.51
N VAL A 327 2.14 9.05 -5.12
CA VAL A 327 3.48 9.09 -5.74
C VAL A 327 4.35 7.96 -5.21
N THR A 328 4.36 7.72 -3.90
CA THR A 328 5.24 6.74 -3.24
C THR A 328 4.94 5.30 -3.66
N ILE A 329 3.68 4.97 -3.95
CA ILE A 329 3.32 3.62 -4.39
C ILE A 329 3.82 3.26 -5.79
N TRP A 330 4.18 4.29 -6.58
CA TRP A 330 4.57 4.14 -7.98
C TRP A 330 6.05 4.47 -8.22
N ALA A 331 6.51 5.65 -7.79
CA ALA A 331 7.81 6.20 -8.18
C ALA A 331 9.01 5.27 -7.89
N PRO A 332 9.15 4.64 -6.70
CA PRO A 332 10.26 3.74 -6.42
C PRO A 332 10.26 2.52 -7.35
N HIS A 333 9.09 1.95 -7.62
CA HIS A 333 8.96 0.80 -8.52
C HIS A 333 9.22 1.16 -9.98
N ALA A 334 8.87 2.39 -10.38
CA ALA A 334 9.18 2.91 -11.71
C ALA A 334 10.70 3.06 -11.91
N ILE A 335 11.42 3.59 -10.91
CA ILE A 335 12.88 3.73 -10.90
C ILE A 335 13.55 2.35 -10.85
N ILE A 336 13.09 1.45 -9.99
CA ILE A 336 13.64 0.09 -9.91
C ILE A 336 13.49 -0.66 -11.25
N GLY A 337 12.35 -0.48 -11.94
CA GLY A 337 12.14 -1.06 -13.28
C GLY A 337 13.14 -0.54 -14.32
N THR A 338 13.51 0.74 -14.28
CA THR A 338 14.53 1.28 -15.20
C THR A 338 15.90 0.66 -14.90
N TYR A 339 16.29 0.52 -13.64
CA TYR A 339 17.57 -0.10 -13.28
C TYR A 339 17.65 -1.58 -13.63
N ALA A 340 16.61 -2.35 -13.29
CA ALA A 340 16.51 -3.77 -13.63
C ALA A 340 16.63 -3.99 -15.16
N SER A 341 16.12 -3.05 -15.95
CA SER A 341 16.22 -3.10 -17.42
C SER A 341 17.54 -2.59 -18.00
N ALA A 342 18.24 -1.65 -17.35
CA ALA A 342 19.57 -1.20 -17.75
C ALA A 342 20.62 -2.32 -17.66
N GLY A 343 20.57 -3.10 -16.58
CA GLY A 343 21.46 -4.25 -16.40
C GLY A 343 21.32 -5.28 -17.53
N MET A 344 20.14 -5.37 -18.16
CA MET A 344 19.87 -6.25 -19.30
C MET A 344 20.32 -5.66 -20.65
N SER A 345 20.35 -4.34 -20.83
CA SER A 345 20.69 -3.71 -22.12
C SER A 345 22.20 -3.48 -22.36
N LEU A 346 23.00 -3.34 -21.29
CA LEU A 346 24.45 -3.10 -21.38
C LEU A 346 25.31 -4.37 -21.57
N MET A 347 24.70 -5.56 -21.65
CA MET A 347 25.41 -6.83 -21.90
C MET A 347 25.44 -7.21 -23.38
N GLY A 348 26.57 -6.92 -24.03
CA GLY A 348 26.93 -7.49 -25.34
C GLY A 348 27.07 -9.02 -25.29
N ALA A 349 26.96 -9.68 -26.45
CA ALA A 349 26.86 -11.14 -26.58
C ALA A 349 28.02 -11.93 -25.93
N GLU A 350 29.23 -11.38 -25.91
CA GLU A 350 30.41 -12.03 -25.30
C GLU A 350 30.45 -11.85 -23.77
N ARG A 351 29.97 -10.70 -23.24
CA ARG A 351 29.81 -10.49 -21.78
C ARG A 351 28.70 -11.35 -21.18
N ARG A 352 27.72 -11.79 -21.99
CA ARG A 352 26.67 -12.71 -21.55
C ARG A 352 27.21 -14.08 -21.15
N LEU A 353 28.34 -14.52 -21.71
CA LEU A 353 28.95 -15.81 -21.39
C LEU A 353 29.91 -15.71 -20.19
N ALA A 354 30.67 -14.62 -20.08
CA ALA A 354 31.61 -14.41 -18.97
C ALA A 354 30.92 -13.89 -17.67
N VAL A 355 29.83 -13.13 -17.78
CA VAL A 355 29.06 -12.64 -16.60
C VAL A 355 28.08 -13.70 -16.08
N ALA A 356 27.77 -14.73 -16.89
CA ALA A 356 26.96 -15.87 -16.48
C ALA A 356 27.63 -16.73 -15.38
N GLU A 357 28.94 -16.60 -15.17
CA GLU A 357 29.69 -17.46 -14.25
C GLU A 357 29.89 -16.84 -12.86
N ASP A 358 29.89 -15.49 -12.73
CA ASP A 358 30.26 -14.83 -11.46
C ASP A 358 29.37 -13.64 -11.04
N SER A 359 28.29 -13.36 -11.77
CA SER A 359 27.29 -12.41 -11.26
C SER A 359 26.28 -13.14 -10.38
N PHE A 360 26.16 -12.66 -9.16
CA PHE A 360 24.87 -12.47 -8.51
C PHE A 360 23.95 -11.72 -9.49
N GLU A 361 23.40 -12.45 -10.47
CA GLU A 361 22.62 -11.92 -11.56
C GLU A 361 21.38 -11.29 -10.91
N MET A 362 21.32 -9.95 -10.91
CA MET A 362 20.33 -9.18 -10.17
C MET A 362 18.96 -9.35 -10.84
N ARG A 363 18.31 -10.48 -10.54
CA ARG A 363 17.01 -10.87 -11.09
C ARG A 363 15.89 -10.09 -10.43
N SER A 364 14.76 -9.96 -11.13
CA SER A 364 13.65 -9.15 -10.66
C SER A 364 13.10 -9.56 -9.28
N GLY A 365 13.21 -10.84 -8.91
CA GLY A 365 12.77 -11.35 -7.61
C GLY A 365 13.60 -10.79 -6.46
N ILE A 366 14.92 -10.93 -6.52
CA ILE A 366 15.82 -10.40 -5.49
C ILE A 366 15.80 -8.87 -5.41
N ILE A 367 15.66 -8.16 -6.54
CA ILE A 367 15.52 -6.70 -6.56
C ILE A 367 14.29 -6.27 -5.77
N VAL A 368 13.14 -6.87 -6.06
CA VAL A 368 11.88 -6.57 -5.37
C VAL A 368 11.97 -6.94 -3.89
N GLY A 369 12.60 -8.06 -3.58
CA GLY A 369 12.83 -8.50 -2.20
C GLY A 369 13.69 -7.52 -1.40
N LEU A 370 14.82 -7.09 -1.96
CA LEU A 370 15.72 -6.13 -1.33
C LEU A 370 15.07 -4.75 -1.14
N HIS A 371 14.31 -4.30 -2.13
CA HIS A 371 13.54 -3.06 -1.99
C HIS A 371 12.56 -3.13 -0.81
N ASN A 372 11.81 -4.24 -0.69
CA ASN A 372 10.90 -4.36 0.45
C ASN A 372 11.65 -4.44 1.78
N ALA A 373 12.77 -5.15 1.84
CA ALA A 373 13.61 -5.18 3.03
C ALA A 373 14.08 -3.78 3.43
N ALA A 374 14.46 -2.95 2.45
CA ALA A 374 14.83 -1.54 2.68
C ALA A 374 13.65 -0.67 3.16
N VAL A 375 12.41 -1.02 2.82
CA VAL A 375 11.19 -0.37 3.36
C VAL A 375 10.87 -0.87 4.77
N SER A 376 11.03 -2.17 5.04
CA SER A 376 10.66 -2.79 6.30
C SER A 376 11.63 -2.54 7.45
N ALA A 377 12.94 -2.46 7.20
CA ALA A 377 13.93 -2.20 8.26
C ALA A 377 13.67 -0.87 9.00
N PRO A 378 13.48 0.27 8.31
CA PRO A 378 13.14 1.53 8.98
C PRO A 378 11.81 1.48 9.74
N GLN A 379 10.83 0.68 9.30
CA GLN A 379 9.55 0.52 9.99
C GLN A 379 9.73 -0.15 11.36
N ILE A 380 10.58 -1.18 11.45
CA ILE A 380 10.88 -1.86 12.72
C ILE A 380 11.59 -0.89 13.68
N VAL A 381 12.57 -0.15 13.19
CA VAL A 381 13.26 0.88 13.99
C VAL A 381 12.28 1.95 14.45
N SER A 382 11.41 2.43 13.55
CA SER A 382 10.37 3.42 13.86
C SER A 382 9.40 2.90 14.92
N ALA A 383 8.99 1.62 14.87
CA ALA A 383 8.13 1.02 15.89
C ALA A 383 8.79 1.05 17.28
N VAL A 384 10.08 0.68 17.37
CA VAL A 384 10.85 0.75 18.62
C VAL A 384 10.98 2.20 19.12
N CYS A 385 11.31 3.14 18.23
CA CYS A 385 11.39 4.57 18.55
C CYS A 385 10.05 5.12 19.04
N CYS A 386 8.94 4.73 18.41
CA CYS A 386 7.59 5.08 18.86
C CYS A 386 7.32 4.50 20.24
N SER A 387 7.56 3.22 20.50
CA SER A 387 7.36 2.63 21.84
C SER A 387 8.15 3.37 22.93
N PHE A 388 9.41 3.74 22.64
CA PHE A 388 10.22 4.55 23.55
C PHE A 388 9.64 5.96 23.75
N LEU A 389 9.19 6.62 22.67
CA LEU A 389 8.55 7.94 22.74
C LEU A 389 7.29 7.92 23.60
N PHE A 390 6.43 6.92 23.42
CA PHE A 390 5.23 6.74 24.23
C PHE A 390 5.61 6.57 25.71
N TRP A 391 6.63 5.79 26.03
CA TRP A 391 7.11 5.61 27.40
C TRP A 391 7.64 6.92 28.03
N VAL A 392 8.39 7.73 27.28
CA VAL A 392 8.92 9.02 27.78
C VAL A 392 7.83 10.07 27.94
N LEU A 393 6.86 10.12 27.01
CA LEU A 393 5.84 11.17 26.96
C LEU A 393 4.59 10.86 27.80
N ASP A 394 4.40 9.62 28.27
CA ASP A 394 3.24 9.16 29.06
C ASP A 394 2.97 10.01 30.32
N GLY A 395 3.95 10.79 30.79
CA GLY A 395 3.81 11.72 31.92
C GLY A 395 4.08 13.19 31.63
N LEU A 396 4.44 13.57 30.39
CA LEU A 396 4.92 14.93 30.06
C LEU A 396 3.99 15.71 29.12
N SER A 397 3.22 15.03 28.27
CA SER A 397 2.36 15.69 27.28
C SER A 397 1.09 14.91 27.02
N GLY A 398 -0.06 15.60 26.90
CA GLY A 398 -1.34 14.96 26.56
C GLY A 398 -1.51 14.57 25.09
N ASP A 399 -0.60 14.98 24.20
CA ASP A 399 -0.66 14.76 22.74
C ASP A 399 0.50 13.90 22.22
N ILE A 400 0.59 12.67 22.74
CA ILE A 400 1.68 11.73 22.40
C ILE A 400 1.65 11.36 20.90
N ILE A 401 0.45 11.19 20.34
CA ILE A 401 0.25 10.83 18.92
C ILE A 401 0.70 11.96 18.00
N GLY A 402 0.37 13.22 18.31
CA GLY A 402 0.83 14.37 17.54
C GLY A 402 2.36 14.51 17.56
N TRP A 403 2.99 14.27 18.71
CA TRP A 403 4.46 14.24 18.81
C TRP A 403 5.10 13.13 17.97
N ALA A 404 4.50 11.93 17.94
CA ALA A 404 4.96 10.84 17.10
C ALA A 404 4.94 11.24 15.61
N PHE A 405 3.86 11.88 15.13
CA PHE A 405 3.80 12.38 13.76
C PHE A 405 4.87 13.44 13.47
N ARG A 406 5.09 14.39 14.37
CA ARG A 406 6.09 15.47 14.18
C ARG A 406 7.51 14.93 14.11
N ILE A 407 7.86 13.93 14.92
CA ILE A 407 9.15 13.27 14.85
C ILE A 407 9.29 12.50 13.52
N ALA A 408 8.21 11.88 13.04
CA ALA A 408 8.20 11.24 11.72
C ALA A 408 8.39 12.23 10.55
N ALA A 409 8.12 13.54 10.75
CA ALA A 409 8.44 14.54 9.74
C ALA A 409 9.94 14.64 9.47
N ILE A 410 10.79 14.46 10.50
CA ILE A 410 12.25 14.53 10.37
C ILE A 410 12.76 13.43 9.44
N SER A 411 12.29 12.20 9.62
CA SER A 411 12.67 11.08 8.75
C SER A 411 12.15 11.24 7.33
N SER A 412 10.96 11.84 7.14
CA SER A 412 10.43 12.15 5.82
C SER A 412 11.20 13.26 5.09
N PHE A 413 11.65 14.31 5.79
CA PHE A 413 12.56 15.31 5.22
C PHE A 413 13.92 14.72 4.85
N ALA A 414 14.48 13.86 5.72
CA ALA A 414 15.72 13.15 5.41
C ALA A 414 15.57 12.27 4.16
N ALA A 415 14.44 11.55 4.03
CA ALA A 415 14.14 10.78 2.83
C ALA A 415 14.03 11.67 1.59
N ALA A 416 13.35 12.81 1.67
CA ALA A 416 13.26 13.77 0.56
C ALA A 416 14.64 14.26 0.09
N TRP A 417 15.52 14.59 1.05
CA TRP A 417 16.90 15.01 0.78
C TRP A 417 17.73 13.91 0.13
N LEU A 418 17.64 12.67 0.61
CA LEU A 418 18.32 11.52 0.02
C LEU A 418 17.84 11.23 -1.41
N ILE A 419 16.53 11.31 -1.66
CA ILE A 419 15.97 11.12 -3.00
C ILE A 419 16.52 12.20 -3.96
N ALA A 420 16.57 13.45 -3.51
CA ALA A 420 17.03 14.58 -4.32
C ALA A 420 18.54 14.53 -4.64
N ASN A 421 19.37 13.94 -3.76
CA ASN A 421 20.83 13.93 -3.88
C ASN A 421 21.43 12.55 -4.23
N SER A 422 20.60 11.59 -4.64
CA SER A 422 21.06 10.23 -4.97
C SER A 422 21.76 10.13 -6.35
N GLU A 423 22.43 11.19 -6.79
CA GLU A 423 23.18 11.28 -8.05
C GLU A 423 24.68 10.95 -7.92
N ASP A 424 25.19 10.65 -6.71
CA ASP A 424 26.58 10.26 -6.45
C ASP A 424 26.81 8.74 -6.37
#